data_AF-A0A7J8S7Y7-F1
#
_entry.id   AF-A0A7J8S7Y7-F1
#
_cell.length_a   1.000
_cell.length_b   1.000
_cell.length_c   1.000
_cell.angle_alpha   90.00
_cell.angle_beta   90.00
_cell.angle_gamma   90.00
#
_symmetry.space_group_name_H-M   'P 1'
#
loop_
_entity.id
_entity.type
_entity.pdbx_description
1 polymer ?
#
loop_
_entity_poly.entity_id
_entity_poly.type
_entity_poly.pdbx_seq_one_letter_code
_entity_poly.pdbx_strand_id
1 'polypeptide(L)'
;MGCGADGEFRNTGLERSEKLAKDLKWFEEKGYGVPEASSPGVAYAKYLKQLSEKDPQAFICHFYNIYFANTAGGRIIAKKVAEKILDSRELEFYKWDGELSQLLQNVRDKLNKVAENWSREEKNRCLGETEISFKFYREIVRLMLS
;
A
#
# COMPACT_ATOMS: atom_id res chain seq x y z
N MET A 1 21.89 -12.07 17.30
CA MET A 1 22.02 -10.83 16.50
C MET A 1 20.89 -10.82 15.48
N GLY A 2 19.72 -10.29 15.86
CA GLY A 2 18.57 -10.22 14.97
C GLY A 2 18.65 -8.94 14.15
N CYS A 3 19.07 -9.06 12.88
CA CYS A 3 18.88 -7.98 11.93
C CYS A 3 17.37 -7.90 11.66
N GLY A 4 16.68 -6.95 12.28
CA GLY A 4 15.23 -6.81 12.14
C GLY A 4 14.86 -6.60 10.67
N ALA A 5 13.82 -7.29 10.21
CA ALA A 5 13.29 -7.19 8.84
C ALA A 5 12.94 -5.74 8.43
N ASP A 6 12.80 -4.84 9.40
CA ASP A 6 12.46 -3.41 9.27
C ASP A 6 13.44 -2.58 8.42
N GLY A 7 14.67 -3.05 8.21
CA GLY A 7 15.66 -2.35 7.39
C GLY A 7 15.53 -2.61 5.89
N GLU A 8 15.13 -3.82 5.51
CA GLU A 8 15.17 -4.30 4.11
C GLU A 8 14.13 -3.57 3.22
N PHE A 9 13.00 -3.17 3.80
CA PHE A 9 11.87 -2.55 3.09
C PHE A 9 11.83 -1.02 3.17
N ARG A 10 12.94 -0.38 3.53
CA ARG A 10 13.07 1.09 3.46
C ARG A 10 13.55 1.52 2.08
N ASN A 11 13.11 2.72 1.66
CA ASN A 11 13.57 3.38 0.44
C ASN A 11 13.46 2.47 -0.79
N THR A 12 12.31 1.82 -0.94
CA THR A 12 12.02 0.88 -2.02
C THR A 12 11.68 1.58 -3.33
N GLY A 13 11.31 2.86 -3.27
CA GLY A 13 10.73 3.61 -4.39
C GLY A 13 9.23 3.38 -4.55
N LEU A 14 8.63 2.47 -3.76
CA LEU A 14 7.19 2.22 -3.77
C LEU A 14 6.43 3.09 -2.77
N GLU A 15 7.11 3.79 -1.85
CA GLU A 15 6.51 4.65 -0.83
C GLU A 15 5.55 5.67 -1.47
N ARG A 16 4.37 5.87 -0.86
CA ARG A 16 3.27 6.67 -1.46
C ARG A 16 2.89 7.93 -0.69
N SER A 17 3.33 8.09 0.57
CA SER A 17 2.91 9.19 1.44
C SER A 17 3.21 10.58 0.84
N GLU A 18 4.41 10.79 0.30
CA GLU A 18 4.79 12.08 -0.29
C GLU A 18 3.99 12.41 -1.55
N LYS A 19 3.77 11.41 -2.42
CA LYS A 19 2.97 11.58 -3.64
C LYS A 19 1.50 11.85 -3.28
N LEU A 20 0.97 11.17 -2.26
CA LEU A 20 -0.38 11.42 -1.74
C LEU A 20 -0.52 12.85 -1.19
N ALA A 21 0.47 13.34 -0.43
CA ALA A 21 0.47 14.70 0.09
C ALA A 21 0.44 15.77 -1.02
N LYS A 22 1.13 15.53 -2.14
CA LYS A 22 1.06 16.41 -3.33
C LYS A 22 -0.35 16.44 -3.94
N ASP A 23 -0.99 15.29 -4.06
CA ASP A 23 -2.35 15.21 -4.59
C ASP A 23 -3.35 15.89 -3.66
N LEU A 24 -3.26 15.68 -2.34
CA LEU A 24 -4.12 16.36 -1.36
C LEU A 24 -3.96 17.87 -1.43
N LYS A 25 -2.73 18.39 -1.46
CA LYS A 25 -2.47 19.83 -1.63
C LYS A 25 -3.08 20.36 -2.92
N TRP A 26 -2.98 19.62 -4.01
CA TRP A 26 -3.60 20.01 -5.28
C TRP A 26 -5.14 20.10 -5.17
N PHE A 27 -5.79 19.19 -4.44
CA PHE A 27 -7.23 19.28 -4.16
C PHE A 27 -7.57 20.53 -3.32
N GLU A 28 -6.75 20.87 -2.32
CA GLU A 28 -6.92 22.11 -1.54
C GLU A 28 -6.81 23.37 -2.41
N GLU A 29 -5.81 23.41 -3.31
CA GLU A 29 -5.62 24.51 -4.27
C GLU A 29 -6.79 24.67 -5.25
N LYS A 30 -7.60 23.61 -5.44
CA LYS A 30 -8.85 23.62 -6.21
C LYS A 30 -10.08 24.01 -5.39
N GLY A 31 -9.91 24.28 -4.11
CA GLY A 31 -10.98 24.69 -3.20
C GLY A 31 -11.73 23.53 -2.54
N TYR A 32 -11.21 22.30 -2.62
CA TYR A 32 -11.77 21.15 -1.90
C TYR A 32 -11.18 21.08 -0.48
N GLY A 33 -12.03 20.84 0.52
CA GLY A 33 -11.56 20.53 1.87
C GLY A 33 -10.96 19.12 1.93
N VAL A 34 -9.79 18.98 2.55
CA VAL A 34 -9.22 17.67 2.87
C VAL A 34 -9.87 17.17 4.16
N PRO A 35 -10.61 16.05 4.12
CA PRO A 35 -11.27 15.53 5.31
C PRO A 35 -10.27 14.84 6.25
N GLU A 36 -10.63 14.76 7.52
CA GLU A 36 -9.96 13.87 8.47
C GLU A 36 -10.07 12.40 8.05
N ALA A 37 -9.11 11.59 8.51
CA ALA A 37 -9.10 10.16 8.20
C ALA A 37 -10.35 9.46 8.75
N SER A 38 -11.10 8.79 7.87
CA SER A 38 -12.30 8.05 8.24
C SER A 38 -12.00 6.70 8.90
N SER A 39 -13.03 6.06 9.46
CA SER A 39 -12.89 4.83 10.24
C SER A 39 -12.19 3.67 9.52
N PRO A 40 -12.37 3.40 8.19
CA PRO A 40 -11.65 2.32 7.52
C PRO A 40 -10.13 2.56 7.51
N GLY A 41 -9.69 3.79 7.26
CA GLY A 41 -8.27 4.15 7.26
C GLY A 41 -7.65 4.04 8.65
N VAL A 42 -8.33 4.59 9.66
CA VAL A 42 -7.86 4.54 11.06
C VAL A 42 -7.80 3.11 11.57
N ALA A 43 -8.83 2.30 11.29
CA ALA A 43 -8.88 0.90 11.70
C ALA A 43 -7.75 0.09 11.06
N TYR A 44 -7.49 0.29 9.76
CA TYR A 44 -6.44 -0.45 9.08
C TYR A 44 -5.05 -0.04 9.56
N ALA A 45 -4.78 1.27 9.72
CA ALA A 45 -3.51 1.76 10.26
C ALA A 45 -3.22 1.19 11.66
N LYS A 46 -4.23 1.12 12.53
CA LYS A 46 -4.13 0.50 13.86
C LYS A 46 -3.81 -0.99 13.76
N TYR A 47 -4.48 -1.72 12.87
CA TYR A 47 -4.24 -3.14 12.66
C TYR A 47 -2.81 -3.41 12.16
N LEU A 48 -2.35 -2.65 11.17
CA LEU A 48 -0.98 -2.76 10.65
C LEU A 48 0.08 -2.51 11.73
N LYS A 49 -0.13 -1.50 12.59
CA LYS A 49 0.77 -1.23 13.72
C LYS A 49 0.83 -2.41 14.71
N GLN A 50 -0.32 -3.01 15.02
CA GLN A 50 -0.37 -4.18 15.89
C GLN A 50 0.36 -5.38 15.28
N LEU A 51 0.18 -5.63 13.97
CA LEU A 51 0.89 -6.70 13.27
C LEU A 51 2.40 -6.45 13.24
N SER A 52 2.85 -5.23 12.97
CA SER A 52 4.29 -4.93 12.94
C SER A 52 5.01 -5.22 14.26
N GLU A 53 4.30 -5.12 15.39
CA GLU A 53 4.87 -5.37 16.71
C GLU A 53 4.80 -6.85 17.13
N LYS A 54 3.84 -7.62 16.59
CA LYS A 54 3.47 -8.93 17.14
C LYS A 54 3.56 -10.10 16.15
N ASP A 55 3.43 -9.83 14.86
CA ASP A 55 3.27 -10.86 13.83
C ASP A 55 3.88 -10.37 12.50
N PRO A 56 5.22 -10.48 12.35
CA PRO A 56 5.91 -9.95 11.18
C PRO A 56 5.52 -10.70 9.88
N GLN A 57 5.21 -11.99 9.94
CA GLN A 57 4.74 -12.74 8.77
C GLN A 57 3.39 -12.21 8.26
N ALA A 58 2.45 -11.97 9.18
CA ALA A 58 1.18 -11.32 8.85
C ALA A 58 1.42 -9.91 8.28
N PHE A 59 2.26 -9.11 8.93
CA PHE A 59 2.57 -7.75 8.47
C PHE A 59 3.14 -7.73 7.03
N ILE A 60 4.03 -8.65 6.70
CA ILE A 60 4.61 -8.77 5.35
C ILE A 60 3.54 -9.08 4.29
N CYS A 61 2.53 -9.90 4.62
CA CYS A 61 1.40 -10.14 3.73
C CYS A 61 0.68 -8.84 3.36
N HIS A 62 0.41 -8.00 4.36
CA HIS A 62 -0.23 -6.71 4.15
C HIS A 62 0.67 -5.74 3.36
N PHE A 63 1.95 -5.65 3.70
CA PHE A 63 2.92 -4.84 2.97
C PHE A 63 2.90 -5.18 1.47
N TYR A 64 3.04 -6.47 1.13
CA TYR A 64 3.00 -6.93 -0.25
C TYR A 64 1.68 -6.54 -0.93
N ASN A 65 0.55 -6.92 -0.34
CA ASN A 65 -0.76 -6.71 -0.98
C ASN A 65 -1.08 -5.22 -1.17
N ILE A 66 -0.76 -4.35 -0.20
CA ILE A 66 -1.03 -2.90 -0.32
C ILE A 66 -0.24 -2.29 -1.47
N TYR A 67 1.09 -2.49 -1.50
CA TYR A 67 1.92 -1.87 -2.53
C TYR A 67 1.64 -2.43 -3.92
N PHE A 68 1.53 -3.75 -4.05
CA PHE A 68 1.32 -4.38 -5.35
C PHE A 68 -0.09 -4.11 -5.90
N ALA A 69 -1.13 -4.08 -5.06
CA ALA A 69 -2.48 -3.72 -5.50
C ALA A 69 -2.54 -2.31 -6.10
N ASN A 70 -1.86 -1.33 -5.47
CA ASN A 70 -1.80 0.05 -5.97
C ASN A 70 -1.13 0.16 -7.34
N THR A 71 -0.15 -0.69 -7.62
CA THR A 71 0.59 -0.70 -8.90
C THR A 71 -0.16 -1.41 -10.04
N ALA A 72 -1.19 -2.18 -9.72
CA ALA A 72 -2.01 -2.93 -10.67
C ALA A 72 -3.45 -2.39 -10.71
N GLY A 73 -4.36 -2.99 -9.94
CA GLY A 73 -5.77 -2.62 -9.91
C GLY A 73 -6.01 -1.16 -9.50
N GLY A 74 -5.20 -0.62 -8.59
CA GLY A 74 -5.27 0.78 -8.17
C GLY A 74 -5.13 1.76 -9.33
N ARG A 75 -4.16 1.54 -10.23
CA ARG A 75 -3.96 2.39 -11.43
C ARG A 75 -5.18 2.39 -12.35
N ILE A 76 -5.83 1.24 -12.51
CA ILE A 76 -7.03 1.13 -13.36
C ILE A 76 -8.19 1.93 -12.75
N ILE A 77 -8.39 1.80 -11.44
CA ILE A 77 -9.44 2.54 -10.73
C ILE A 77 -9.18 4.04 -10.82
N ALA A 78 -7.94 4.46 -10.54
CA ALA A 78 -7.54 5.86 -10.58
C ALA A 78 -7.75 6.51 -11.94
N LYS A 79 -7.35 5.82 -13.02
CA LYS A 79 -7.55 6.29 -14.38
C LYS A 79 -9.03 6.56 -14.66
N LYS A 80 -9.91 5.62 -14.29
CA LYS A 80 -11.36 5.77 -14.46
C LYS A 80 -11.96 6.90 -13.62
N VAL A 81 -11.46 7.10 -12.39
CA VAL A 81 -11.88 8.23 -11.55
C VAL A 81 -11.44 9.55 -12.19
N ALA A 82 -10.18 9.64 -12.62
CA ALA A 82 -9.64 10.84 -13.24
C ALA A 82 -10.37 11.21 -14.54
N GLU A 83 -10.66 10.25 -15.42
CA GLU A 83 -11.46 10.45 -16.64
C GLU A 83 -12.87 11.00 -16.34
N LYS A 84 -13.46 10.63 -15.19
CA LYS A 84 -14.81 11.04 -14.83
C LYS A 84 -14.90 12.40 -14.16
N ILE A 85 -13.98 12.70 -13.24
CA ILE A 85 -14.12 13.86 -12.34
C ILE A 85 -12.88 14.75 -12.23
N LEU A 86 -11.74 14.37 -12.84
CA LEU A 86 -10.48 15.14 -12.74
C LEU A 86 -9.92 15.54 -14.12
N ASP A 87 -10.75 15.61 -15.15
CA ASP A 87 -10.36 15.97 -16.52
C ASP A 87 -9.15 15.15 -17.03
N SER A 88 -9.17 13.85 -16.76
CA SER A 88 -8.11 12.89 -17.10
C SER A 88 -6.74 13.20 -16.49
N ARG A 89 -6.66 14.02 -15.43
CA ARG A 89 -5.41 14.30 -14.71
C ARG A 89 -4.81 13.02 -14.13
N GLU A 90 -3.54 12.79 -14.44
CA GLU A 90 -2.75 11.76 -13.76
C GLU A 90 -2.26 12.27 -12.40
N LEU A 91 -2.79 11.65 -11.33
CA LEU A 91 -2.42 11.90 -9.93
C LEU A 91 -0.99 11.42 -9.63
N GLU A 92 -0.28 12.15 -8.77
CA GLU A 92 1.08 11.83 -8.34
C GLU A 92 1.17 10.48 -7.65
N PHE A 93 0.13 10.07 -6.91
CA PHE A 93 0.06 8.77 -6.23
C PHE A 93 0.34 7.58 -7.16
N TYR A 94 -0.01 7.71 -8.44
CA TYR A 94 0.17 6.70 -9.48
C TYR A 94 1.36 6.97 -10.41
N LYS A 95 2.29 7.83 -9.99
CA LYS A 95 3.58 8.06 -10.64
C LYS A 95 4.71 7.51 -9.77
N TRP A 96 5.70 6.91 -10.39
CA TRP A 96 6.89 6.38 -9.73
C TRP A 96 8.14 7.02 -10.30
N ASP A 97 9.12 7.25 -9.43
CA ASP A 97 10.42 7.76 -9.83
C ASP A 97 11.30 6.55 -10.18
N GLY A 98 11.45 6.30 -11.50
CA GLY A 98 12.15 5.12 -12.04
C GLY A 98 11.22 4.12 -12.74
N GLU A 99 11.81 3.04 -13.24
CA GLU A 99 11.08 2.01 -13.98
C GLU A 99 10.34 1.09 -12.99
N LEU A 100 9.01 1.09 -13.06
CA LEU A 100 8.15 0.42 -12.07
C LEU A 100 8.38 -1.09 -12.03
N SER A 101 8.62 -1.76 -13.17
CA SER A 101 8.84 -3.20 -13.19
C SER A 101 10.11 -3.60 -12.42
N GLN A 102 11.17 -2.80 -12.50
CA GLN A 102 12.40 -2.97 -11.74
C GLN A 102 12.18 -2.70 -10.25
N LEU A 103 11.46 -1.63 -9.89
CA LEU A 103 11.12 -1.35 -8.49
C LEU A 103 10.35 -2.52 -7.87
N LEU A 104 9.35 -3.04 -8.59
CA LEU A 104 8.57 -4.20 -8.16
C LEU A 104 9.43 -5.46 -8.04
N GLN A 105 10.32 -5.71 -9.00
CA GLN A 105 11.19 -6.88 -8.96
C GLN A 105 12.15 -6.82 -7.77
N ASN A 106 12.76 -5.66 -7.51
CA ASN A 106 13.63 -5.45 -6.36
C ASN A 106 12.92 -5.74 -5.03
N VAL A 107 11.66 -5.34 -4.89
CA VAL A 107 10.86 -5.64 -3.69
C VAL A 107 10.50 -7.13 -3.62
N ARG A 108 10.18 -7.80 -4.74
CA ARG A 108 9.96 -9.26 -4.76
C ARG A 108 11.19 -10.02 -4.30
N ASP A 109 12.37 -9.64 -4.77
CA ASP A 109 13.62 -10.31 -4.39
C ASP A 109 13.90 -10.16 -2.89
N LYS A 110 13.65 -8.97 -2.33
CA LYS A 110 13.73 -8.73 -0.88
C LYS A 110 12.71 -9.55 -0.09
N LEU A 111 11.46 -9.62 -0.54
CA LEU A 111 10.43 -10.47 0.07
C LEU A 111 10.84 -11.95 0.06
N ASN A 112 11.36 -12.44 -1.06
CA ASN A 112 11.85 -13.81 -1.19
C ASN A 112 13.01 -14.09 -0.22
N LYS A 113 13.98 -13.18 -0.13
CA LYS A 113 15.11 -13.28 0.81
C LYS A 113 14.63 -13.33 2.27
N VAL A 114 13.68 -12.48 2.65
CA VAL A 114 13.14 -12.47 4.03
C VAL A 114 12.38 -13.77 4.32
N ALA A 115 11.60 -14.26 3.36
CA ALA A 115 10.81 -15.49 3.51
C ALA A 115 11.61 -16.78 3.32
N GLU A 116 12.87 -16.71 2.88
CA GLU A 116 13.71 -17.89 2.62
C GLU A 116 13.86 -18.76 3.86
N ASN A 117 14.13 -18.13 5.00
CA ASN A 117 14.34 -18.79 6.29
C ASN A 117 13.06 -19.09 7.07
N TRP A 118 11.88 -18.75 6.52
CA TRP A 118 10.62 -19.03 7.20
C TRP A 118 10.25 -20.50 7.14
N SER A 119 9.71 -21.01 8.25
CA SER A 119 9.08 -22.32 8.32
C SER A 119 7.84 -22.38 7.42
N ARG A 120 7.31 -23.58 7.21
CA ARG A 120 6.08 -23.75 6.43
C ARG A 120 4.89 -23.08 7.14
N GLU A 121 4.83 -23.17 8.45
CA GLU A 121 3.79 -22.56 9.30
C GLU A 121 3.85 -21.04 9.21
N GLU A 122 5.05 -20.45 9.24
CA GLU A 122 5.25 -19.00 9.08
C GLU A 122 4.81 -18.51 7.69
N LYS A 123 5.16 -19.25 6.62
CA LYS A 123 4.68 -18.96 5.26
C LYS A 123 3.15 -19.06 5.19
N ASN A 124 2.56 -20.09 5.78
CA ASN A 124 1.12 -20.25 5.84
C ASN A 124 0.45 -19.12 6.65
N ARG A 125 1.08 -18.65 7.74
CA ARG A 125 0.60 -17.52 8.55
C ARG A 125 0.53 -16.24 7.72
N CYS A 126 1.58 -15.95 6.95
CA CYS A 126 1.58 -14.85 5.98
C CYS A 126 0.42 -14.99 4.98
N LEU A 127 0.29 -16.16 4.33
CA LEU A 127 -0.77 -16.37 3.34
C LEU A 127 -2.19 -16.23 3.92
N GLY A 128 -2.39 -16.62 5.19
CA GLY A 128 -3.69 -16.53 5.88
C GLY A 128 -4.23 -15.10 6.07
N GLU A 129 -3.38 -14.07 6.01
CA GLU A 129 -3.81 -12.67 6.14
C GLU A 129 -4.29 -12.04 4.81
N THR A 130 -4.19 -12.78 3.69
CA THR A 130 -4.50 -12.24 2.35
C THR A 130 -5.93 -11.71 2.29
N GLU A 131 -6.91 -12.49 2.73
CA GLU A 131 -8.32 -12.09 2.70
C GLU A 131 -8.61 -10.88 3.58
N ILE A 132 -7.92 -10.78 4.72
CA ILE A 132 -8.04 -9.67 5.67
C ILE A 132 -7.47 -8.39 5.03
N SER A 133 -6.31 -8.48 4.38
CA SER A 133 -5.73 -7.38 3.62
C SER A 133 -6.68 -6.86 2.55
N PHE A 134 -7.28 -7.76 1.75
CA PHE A 134 -8.27 -7.37 0.75
C PHE A 134 -9.55 -6.79 1.36
N LYS A 135 -9.99 -7.27 2.53
CA LYS A 135 -11.14 -6.72 3.23
C LYS A 135 -10.92 -5.25 3.58
N PHE A 136 -9.81 -4.94 4.25
CA PHE A 136 -9.48 -3.55 4.59
C PHE A 136 -9.30 -2.67 3.35
N TYR A 137 -8.59 -3.16 2.33
CA TYR A 137 -8.41 -2.43 1.08
C TYR A 137 -9.76 -2.09 0.42
N ARG A 138 -10.70 -3.05 0.36
CA ARG A 138 -12.05 -2.82 -0.18
C ARG A 138 -12.83 -1.79 0.63
N GLU A 139 -12.73 -1.79 1.95
CA GLU A 139 -13.42 -0.82 2.80
C GLU A 139 -12.92 0.61 2.54
N ILE A 140 -11.62 0.80 2.34
CA ILE A 140 -11.05 2.10 1.95
C ILE A 140 -11.50 2.49 0.53
N VAL A 141 -11.37 1.58 -0.44
CA VAL A 141 -11.74 1.86 -1.83
C VAL A 141 -13.24 2.21 -1.98
N ARG A 142 -14.10 1.62 -1.14
CA ARG A 142 -15.54 1.92 -1.13
C ARG A 142 -15.88 3.36 -0.73
N LEU A 143 -14.97 4.08 -0.05
CA LEU A 143 -15.15 5.50 0.26
C LEU A 143 -15.21 6.37 -0.99
N MET A 144 -14.73 5.90 -2.14
CA MET A 144 -14.90 6.61 -3.41
C MET A 144 -16.33 6.57 -3.95
N LEU A 145 -17.18 5.71 -3.39
CA LEU A 145 -18.57 5.52 -3.82
C LEU A 145 -19.60 6.01 -2.78
N SER A 146 -19.14 6.50 -1.63
CA SER A 146 -19.96 7.04 -0.55
C SER A 146 -20.17 8.53 -0.70
#